data_AF-A0A4Q8AEX6-F1
#
_entry.id   AF-A0A4Q8AEX6-F1
#
_cell.length_a   1.000
_cell.length_b   1.000
_cell.length_c   1.000
_cell.angle_alpha   90.00
_cell.angle_beta   90.00
_cell.angle_gamma   90.00
#
_symmetry.space_group_name_H-M   'P 1'
#
loop_
_entity.id
_entity.type
_entity.pdbx_description
1 polymer ?
#
loop_
_entity_poly.entity_id
_entity_poly.type
_entity_poly.pdbx_seq_one_letter_code
_entity_poly.pdbx_strand_id
1 'polypeptide(L)'
;MNASNTHITEGIEDDFASFGDITASATRVTPGNALRPEDIAVAGEGPASDAVAEYALQLGDDALILAQRLSWWISRAPEIEEDVALGNIALDQLGHARSFLIYAGKRFGKTEDELAYWREEDEFRSCHLVEQPNGDFAVTIVRQLLVAVFQNLLYTELTRSSDETIAAICAKAVKEVDYHRDHAIQWTLRLGRGTEESARRMRVALADLWPYVGELFVDEQLHDDVGTAGARPSTLRAAWDEEIAAVLADAGLDVPQVPDAMARGRHGEHSEHLGYLLAEMQVLARKHPGASW
;
A
#
# COMPACT_ATOMS: atom_id res chain seq x y z
N MET A 1 26.06 37.04 59.12
CA MET A 1 24.75 36.46 59.47
C MET A 1 23.78 36.80 58.36
N ASN A 2 23.33 35.76 57.64
CA ASN A 2 22.17 35.59 56.75
C ASN A 2 21.87 36.68 55.70
N ALA A 3 21.60 36.40 54.42
CA ALA A 3 21.16 35.16 53.78
C ALA A 3 21.62 35.11 52.31
N SER A 4 21.86 33.89 51.84
CA SER A 4 22.09 33.52 50.45
C SER A 4 20.84 33.80 49.61
N ASN A 5 21.03 34.35 48.41
CA ASN A 5 20.01 34.41 47.38
C ASN A 5 20.56 33.68 46.14
N THR A 6 20.20 32.41 46.03
CA THR A 6 20.43 31.59 44.84
C THR A 6 19.14 30.79 44.70
N HIS A 7 18.27 31.14 43.76
CA HIS A 7 17.29 30.22 43.21
C HIS A 7 16.57 30.79 41.99
N ILE A 8 16.74 30.05 40.88
CA ILE A 8 15.74 29.71 39.85
C ILE A 8 15.38 30.82 38.86
N THR A 9 16.24 30.95 37.85
CA THR A 9 15.81 31.31 36.49
C THR A 9 16.38 30.28 35.53
N GLU A 10 15.81 29.08 35.52
CA GLU A 10 16.07 28.06 34.50
C GLU A 10 14.97 27.00 34.62
N GLY A 11 14.19 26.79 33.54
CA GLY A 11 13.30 25.62 33.45
C GLY A 11 11.83 25.87 33.08
N ILE A 12 11.48 26.85 32.23
CA ILE A 12 10.13 26.89 31.61
C ILE A 12 10.16 27.28 30.11
N GLU A 13 11.23 26.94 29.37
CA GLU A 13 11.23 27.14 27.90
C GLU A 13 11.56 25.90 27.06
N ASP A 14 11.80 24.74 27.67
CA ASP A 14 12.41 23.59 26.96
C ASP A 14 11.53 22.34 26.82
N ASP A 15 10.20 22.44 26.99
CA ASP A 15 9.32 21.25 26.97
C ASP A 15 8.22 21.24 25.89
N PHE A 16 8.36 22.07 24.85
CA PHE A 16 7.47 22.03 23.67
C PHE A 16 8.23 21.92 22.33
N ALA A 17 9.54 21.68 22.35
CA ALA A 17 10.37 21.57 21.14
C ALA A 17 10.50 20.12 20.59
N SER A 18 9.63 19.18 20.97
CA SER A 18 9.69 17.78 20.50
C SER A 18 8.65 17.41 19.43
N PHE A 19 7.86 18.37 18.93
CA PHE A 19 7.14 18.15 17.69
C PHE A 19 8.12 18.36 16.54
N GLY A 20 8.78 17.27 16.16
CA GLY A 20 9.57 17.19 14.94
C GLY A 20 8.78 17.77 13.78
N ASP A 21 9.49 18.51 12.94
CA ASP A 21 8.99 19.28 11.80
C ASP A 21 8.09 18.44 10.87
N ILE A 22 6.79 18.40 11.19
CA ILE A 22 5.73 17.69 10.44
C ILE A 22 5.48 18.35 9.07
N THR A 23 6.15 19.48 8.81
CA THR A 23 6.09 20.23 7.54
C THR A 23 7.36 20.08 6.70
N ALA A 24 8.43 19.50 7.24
CA ALA A 24 9.61 19.17 6.47
C ALA A 24 9.46 17.79 5.81
N SER A 25 8.81 17.80 4.65
CA SER A 25 9.17 17.01 3.45
C SER A 25 7.99 16.28 2.81
N ALA A 26 7.31 16.98 1.90
CA ALA A 26 6.64 16.38 0.73
C ALA A 26 7.04 17.06 -0.61
N THR A 27 7.90 18.09 -0.57
CA THR A 27 8.28 18.89 -1.77
C THR A 27 9.78 19.06 -1.96
N ARG A 28 10.63 18.40 -1.16
CA ARG A 28 12.06 18.27 -1.46
C ARG A 28 12.39 16.86 -1.95
N VAL A 29 11.67 16.43 -2.99
CA VAL A 29 12.19 15.39 -3.88
C VAL A 29 13.36 16.01 -4.62
N THR A 30 14.57 15.54 -4.34
CA THR A 30 15.76 15.83 -5.15
C THR A 30 15.41 15.53 -6.62
N PRO A 31 15.59 16.45 -7.58
CA PRO A 31 15.30 16.20 -8.98
C PRO A 31 16.34 15.23 -9.54
N GLY A 32 16.15 13.94 -9.29
CA GLY A 32 16.90 12.85 -9.87
C GLY A 32 15.92 11.87 -10.48
N ASN A 33 15.61 12.06 -11.76
CA ASN A 33 15.06 11.05 -12.69
C ASN A 33 14.05 10.05 -12.10
N ALA A 34 13.11 10.50 -11.26
CA ALA A 34 12.03 9.62 -10.81
C ALA A 34 11.10 9.40 -12.00
N LEU A 35 11.00 8.16 -12.47
CA LEU A 35 10.16 7.79 -13.61
C LEU A 35 8.69 8.08 -13.26
N ARG A 36 8.06 8.99 -14.00
CA ARG A 36 6.64 9.32 -13.82
C ARG A 36 5.79 8.47 -14.76
N PRO A 37 4.49 8.27 -14.46
CA PRO A 37 3.56 7.58 -15.37
C PRO A 37 3.62 8.15 -16.80
N GLU A 38 3.74 9.46 -16.95
CA GLU A 38 3.81 10.14 -18.25
C GLU A 38 5.11 9.82 -19.00
N ASP A 39 6.22 9.62 -18.27
CA ASP A 39 7.51 9.24 -18.86
C ASP A 39 7.45 7.78 -19.37
N ILE A 40 6.72 6.90 -18.68
CA ILE A 40 6.45 5.52 -19.12
C ILE A 40 5.58 5.55 -20.37
N ALA A 41 4.52 6.36 -20.41
CA ALA A 41 3.60 6.42 -21.55
C ALA A 41 4.31 6.79 -22.87
N VAL A 42 5.31 7.67 -22.81
CA VAL A 42 6.07 8.11 -23.99
C VAL A 42 7.28 7.22 -24.32
N ALA A 43 7.72 6.37 -23.40
CA ALA A 43 8.81 5.44 -23.66
C ALA A 43 8.43 4.44 -24.77
N GLY A 44 9.38 4.07 -25.63
CA GLY A 44 9.08 3.24 -26.82
C GLY A 44 8.85 1.76 -26.52
N GLU A 45 9.41 1.24 -25.43
CA GLU A 45 9.37 -0.19 -25.11
C GLU A 45 8.29 -0.48 -24.05
N GLY A 46 7.56 -1.58 -24.26
CA GLY A 46 6.62 -2.16 -23.32
C GLY A 46 7.15 -3.50 -22.80
N PRO A 47 6.35 -4.21 -21.98
CA PRO A 47 6.72 -5.50 -21.40
C PRO A 47 7.29 -6.48 -22.44
N ALA A 48 8.40 -7.14 -22.08
CA ALA A 48 9.10 -8.06 -22.98
C ALA A 48 8.29 -9.34 -23.30
N SER A 49 7.32 -9.70 -22.46
CA SER A 49 6.43 -10.84 -22.65
C SER A 49 5.05 -10.58 -22.06
N ASP A 50 4.09 -11.43 -22.41
CA ASP A 50 2.75 -11.40 -21.80
C ASP A 50 2.83 -11.64 -20.28
N ALA A 51 3.72 -12.54 -19.82
CA ALA A 51 3.94 -12.78 -18.39
C ALA A 51 4.42 -11.53 -17.64
N VAL A 52 5.32 -10.73 -18.22
CA VAL A 52 5.77 -9.46 -17.61
C VAL A 52 4.61 -8.45 -17.57
N ALA A 53 3.77 -8.41 -18.60
CA ALA A 53 2.62 -7.52 -18.65
C ALA A 53 1.56 -7.91 -17.60
N GLU A 54 1.24 -9.19 -17.48
CA GLU A 54 0.31 -9.72 -16.46
C GLU A 54 0.84 -9.51 -15.04
N TYR A 55 2.15 -9.68 -14.83
CA TYR A 55 2.78 -9.39 -13.54
C TYR A 55 2.68 -7.89 -13.20
N ALA A 56 2.96 -6.99 -14.15
CA ALA A 56 2.76 -5.56 -13.95
C ALA A 56 1.28 -5.23 -13.69
N LEU A 57 0.34 -5.87 -14.39
CA LEU A 57 -1.09 -5.70 -14.16
C LEU A 57 -1.48 -6.07 -12.71
N GLN A 58 -0.98 -7.19 -12.21
CA GLN A 58 -1.20 -7.64 -10.83
C GLN A 58 -0.73 -6.61 -9.79
N LEU A 59 0.47 -6.05 -9.99
CA LEU A 59 1.00 -4.99 -9.11
C LEU A 59 0.17 -3.70 -9.20
N GLY A 60 -0.25 -3.33 -10.40
CA GLY A 60 -1.10 -2.18 -10.64
C GLY A 60 -2.47 -2.31 -10.00
N ASP A 61 -3.06 -3.51 -10.04
CA ASP A 61 -4.36 -3.81 -9.46
C ASP A 61 -4.35 -3.73 -7.94
N ASP A 62 -3.32 -4.29 -7.28
CA ASP A 62 -3.18 -4.15 -5.83
C ASP A 62 -3.17 -2.69 -5.40
N ALA A 63 -2.35 -1.89 -6.08
CA ALA A 63 -2.20 -0.47 -5.78
C ALA A 63 -3.48 0.32 -6.09
N LEU A 64 -4.18 0.02 -7.20
CA LEU A 64 -5.41 0.70 -7.58
C LEU A 64 -6.54 0.44 -6.58
N ILE A 65 -6.74 -0.81 -6.21
CA ILE A 65 -7.80 -1.21 -5.28
C ILE A 65 -7.53 -0.67 -3.88
N LEU A 66 -6.26 -0.70 -3.43
CA LEU A 66 -5.89 -0.08 -2.17
C LEU A 66 -6.08 1.44 -2.19
N ALA A 67 -5.68 2.12 -3.26
CA ALA A 67 -5.91 3.57 -3.42
C ALA A 67 -7.39 3.93 -3.33
N GLN A 68 -8.27 3.13 -3.95
CA GLN A 68 -9.72 3.33 -3.87
C GLN A 68 -10.25 3.13 -2.45
N ARG A 69 -9.79 2.10 -1.74
CA ARG A 69 -10.14 1.89 -0.33
C ARG A 69 -9.70 3.05 0.55
N LEU A 70 -8.49 3.56 0.36
CA LEU A 70 -7.96 4.66 1.17
C LEU A 70 -8.65 5.98 0.86
N SER A 71 -9.00 6.25 -0.41
CA SER A 71 -9.68 7.47 -0.84
C SER A 71 -11.05 7.64 -0.17
N TRP A 72 -11.70 6.56 0.24
CA TRP A 72 -12.94 6.62 1.01
C TRP A 72 -12.76 7.37 2.35
N TRP A 73 -11.57 7.34 2.96
CA TRP A 73 -11.29 8.03 4.21
C TRP A 73 -11.21 9.55 4.09
N ILE A 74 -11.16 10.09 2.87
CA ILE A 74 -11.13 11.53 2.66
C ILE A 74 -12.39 12.17 3.28
N SER A 75 -12.20 13.16 4.13
CA SER A 75 -13.19 13.81 5.01
C SER A 75 -13.88 12.88 6.03
N ARG A 76 -13.27 11.75 6.39
CA ARG A 76 -13.84 10.74 7.30
C ARG A 76 -12.84 10.23 8.35
N ALA A 77 -11.56 10.60 8.25
CA ALA A 77 -10.55 10.14 9.19
C ALA A 77 -10.82 10.65 10.61
N PRO A 78 -10.30 9.97 11.66
CA PRO A 78 -10.52 10.39 13.04
C PRO A 78 -10.01 11.80 13.36
N GLU A 79 -8.97 12.23 12.64
CA GLU A 79 -8.28 13.51 12.79
C GLU A 79 -7.91 14.05 11.40
N ILE A 80 -7.75 15.38 11.26
CA ILE A 80 -7.46 16.00 9.96
C ILE A 80 -6.07 15.62 9.45
N GLU A 81 -5.12 15.43 10.35
CA GLU A 81 -3.78 14.94 10.07
C GLU A 81 -3.83 13.55 9.42
N GLU A 82 -4.72 12.68 9.90
CA GLU A 82 -4.91 11.34 9.35
C GLU A 82 -5.64 11.36 8.00
N ASP A 83 -6.54 12.31 7.80
CA ASP A 83 -7.18 12.54 6.51
C ASP A 83 -6.14 12.88 5.44
N VAL A 84 -5.21 13.79 5.78
CA VAL A 84 -4.08 14.17 4.92
C VAL A 84 -3.10 13.00 4.73
N ALA A 85 -2.77 12.27 5.79
CA ALA A 85 -1.85 11.14 5.71
C ALA A 85 -2.39 10.02 4.81
N LEU A 86 -3.64 9.58 5.04
CA LEU A 86 -4.28 8.56 4.22
C LEU A 86 -4.51 9.05 2.78
N GLY A 87 -4.83 10.33 2.59
CA GLY A 87 -4.93 10.93 1.26
C GLY A 87 -3.61 10.91 0.49
N ASN A 88 -2.49 11.20 1.16
CA ASN A 88 -1.16 11.10 0.55
C ASN A 88 -0.80 9.65 0.18
N ILE A 89 -1.05 8.70 1.09
CA ILE A 89 -0.80 7.28 0.80
C ILE A 89 -1.68 6.79 -0.37
N ALA A 90 -2.95 7.21 -0.42
CA ALA A 90 -3.84 6.91 -1.53
C ALA A 90 -3.30 7.46 -2.86
N LEU A 91 -2.78 8.69 -2.86
CA LEU A 91 -2.20 9.32 -4.04
C LEU A 91 -0.94 8.60 -4.53
N ASP A 92 -0.06 8.17 -3.63
CA ASP A 92 1.12 7.39 -3.96
C ASP A 92 0.74 6.04 -4.58
N GLN A 93 -0.18 5.31 -3.94
CA GLN A 93 -0.70 4.03 -4.46
C GLN A 93 -1.35 4.21 -5.84
N LEU A 94 -2.12 5.28 -6.05
CA LEU A 94 -2.64 5.61 -7.38
C LEU A 94 -1.51 5.88 -8.38
N GLY A 95 -0.44 6.55 -7.97
CA GLY A 95 0.76 6.75 -8.78
C GLY A 95 1.46 5.44 -9.16
N HIS A 96 1.53 4.46 -8.25
CA HIS A 96 2.06 3.12 -8.53
C HIS A 96 1.16 2.40 -9.53
N ALA A 97 -0.15 2.40 -9.29
CA ALA A 97 -1.15 1.81 -10.16
C ALA A 97 -1.02 2.34 -11.59
N ARG A 98 -1.04 3.66 -11.77
CA ARG A 98 -0.86 4.31 -13.08
C ARG A 98 0.43 3.85 -13.76
N SER A 99 1.55 3.86 -13.06
CA SER A 99 2.85 3.46 -13.62
C SER A 99 2.83 2.01 -14.15
N PHE A 100 2.30 1.08 -13.37
CA PHE A 100 2.21 -0.32 -13.75
C PHE A 100 1.16 -0.59 -14.83
N LEU A 101 -0.02 0.03 -14.75
CA LEU A 101 -1.09 -0.13 -15.73
C LEU A 101 -0.73 0.46 -17.09
N ILE A 102 -0.09 1.63 -17.15
CA ILE A 102 0.47 2.17 -18.40
C ILE A 102 1.46 1.18 -19.00
N TYR A 103 2.35 0.62 -18.17
CA TYR A 103 3.36 -0.32 -18.66
C TYR A 103 2.72 -1.59 -19.22
N ALA A 104 1.85 -2.26 -18.46
CA ALA A 104 1.11 -3.43 -18.89
C ALA A 104 0.29 -3.16 -20.17
N GLY A 105 -0.38 -2.00 -20.22
CA GLY A 105 -1.23 -1.56 -21.32
C GLY A 105 -0.51 -1.51 -22.67
N LYS A 106 0.79 -1.16 -22.71
CA LYS A 106 1.57 -1.18 -23.95
C LYS A 106 1.61 -2.55 -24.63
N ARG A 107 1.66 -3.62 -23.84
CA ARG A 107 1.66 -4.98 -24.37
C ARG A 107 0.27 -5.42 -24.79
N PHE A 108 -0.74 -5.05 -24.01
CA PHE A 108 -2.13 -5.39 -24.27
C PHE A 108 -2.81 -4.52 -25.33
N GLY A 109 -2.17 -3.44 -25.77
CA GLY A 109 -2.78 -2.45 -26.66
C GLY A 109 -3.92 -1.70 -25.99
N LYS A 110 -3.82 -1.47 -24.67
CA LYS A 110 -4.81 -0.77 -23.82
C LYS A 110 -4.18 0.41 -23.11
N THR A 111 -4.97 1.44 -22.79
CA THR A 111 -4.55 2.52 -21.88
C THR A 111 -4.69 2.14 -20.41
N GLU A 112 -4.12 2.94 -19.49
CA GLU A 112 -4.37 2.77 -18.06
C GLU A 112 -5.86 2.88 -17.71
N ASP A 113 -6.59 3.79 -18.36
CA ASP A 113 -8.02 3.98 -18.16
C ASP A 113 -8.83 2.78 -18.66
N GLU A 114 -8.43 2.19 -19.79
CA GLU A 114 -9.05 0.96 -20.31
C GLU A 114 -8.86 -0.21 -19.34
N LEU A 115 -7.69 -0.32 -18.72
CA LEU A 115 -7.43 -1.32 -17.70
C LEU A 115 -8.14 -1.01 -16.38
N ALA A 116 -8.25 0.23 -15.94
CA ALA A 116 -8.89 0.58 -14.67
C ALA A 116 -10.42 0.52 -14.74
N TYR A 117 -11.01 1.06 -15.81
CA TYR A 117 -12.44 1.39 -15.84
C TYR A 117 -13.32 0.44 -16.64
N TRP A 118 -12.73 -0.39 -17.51
CA TRP A 118 -13.48 -1.22 -18.46
C TRP A 118 -13.28 -2.72 -18.27
N ARG A 119 -12.49 -3.13 -17.28
CA ARG A 119 -12.41 -4.51 -16.82
C ARG A 119 -13.55 -4.85 -15.85
N GLU A 120 -14.09 -6.04 -15.99
CA GLU A 120 -15.01 -6.67 -15.03
C GLU A 120 -14.23 -7.33 -13.86
N GLU A 121 -14.94 -7.73 -12.81
CA GLU A 121 -14.35 -8.32 -11.59
C GLU A 121 -13.41 -9.50 -11.88
N ASP A 122 -13.79 -10.40 -12.80
CA ASP A 122 -13.01 -11.59 -13.16
C ASP A 122 -11.75 -11.28 -13.99
N GLU A 123 -11.57 -10.03 -14.41
CA GLU A 123 -10.40 -9.53 -15.12
C GLU A 123 -9.40 -8.80 -14.19
N PHE A 124 -9.78 -8.52 -12.95
CA PHE A 124 -8.86 -7.98 -11.94
C PHE A 124 -7.98 -9.08 -11.34
N ARG A 125 -6.78 -8.69 -10.88
CA ARG A 125 -5.75 -9.59 -10.34
C ARG A 125 -5.25 -9.15 -8.96
N SER A 126 -5.96 -8.24 -8.31
CA SER A 126 -5.63 -7.79 -6.95
C SER A 126 -5.81 -8.90 -5.92
N CYS A 127 -5.04 -8.88 -4.84
CA CYS A 127 -5.27 -9.80 -3.72
C CYS A 127 -6.55 -9.45 -2.94
N HIS A 128 -7.12 -10.44 -2.25
CA HIS A 128 -8.28 -10.28 -1.38
C HIS A 128 -8.02 -9.31 -0.24
N LEU A 129 -6.77 -9.18 0.22
CA LEU A 129 -6.42 -8.31 1.34
C LEU A 129 -6.70 -6.83 1.03
N VAL A 130 -6.36 -6.34 -0.17
CA VAL A 130 -6.52 -4.92 -0.52
C VAL A 130 -7.98 -4.54 -0.77
N GLU A 131 -8.83 -5.49 -1.16
CA GLU A 131 -10.26 -5.24 -1.39
C GLU A 131 -11.09 -5.30 -0.10
N GLN A 132 -10.55 -5.71 1.05
CA GLN A 132 -11.34 -5.79 2.28
C GLN A 132 -11.92 -4.42 2.68
N PRO A 133 -13.17 -4.35 3.19
CA PRO A 133 -13.80 -3.10 3.59
C PRO A 133 -12.98 -2.34 4.64
N ASN A 134 -13.09 -1.01 4.65
CA ASN A 134 -12.35 -0.18 5.60
C ASN A 134 -12.72 -0.42 7.06
N GLY A 135 -13.96 -0.84 7.35
CA GLY A 135 -14.43 -1.07 8.70
C GLY A 135 -14.24 0.17 9.58
N ASP A 136 -13.72 -0.05 10.79
CA ASP A 136 -13.22 1.03 11.62
C ASP A 136 -11.74 1.35 11.33
N PHE A 137 -11.19 2.37 11.99
CA PHE A 137 -9.82 2.80 11.72
C PHE A 137 -8.76 1.70 11.99
N ALA A 138 -9.00 0.81 12.96
CA ALA A 138 -8.06 -0.28 13.26
C ALA A 138 -7.95 -1.28 12.09
N VAL A 139 -9.08 -1.62 11.44
CA VAL A 139 -9.08 -2.47 10.24
C VAL A 139 -8.25 -1.83 9.13
N THR A 140 -8.39 -0.52 8.92
CA THR A 140 -7.58 0.20 7.91
C THR A 140 -6.10 0.19 8.26
N ILE A 141 -5.71 0.46 9.52
CA ILE A 141 -4.31 0.44 9.95
C ILE A 141 -3.71 -0.96 9.85
N VAL A 142 -4.43 -2.01 10.24
CA VAL A 142 -3.95 -3.39 10.11
C VAL A 142 -3.76 -3.75 8.64
N ARG A 143 -4.71 -3.45 7.76
CA ARG A 143 -4.54 -3.70 6.32
C ARG A 143 -3.31 -2.97 5.78
N GLN A 144 -3.13 -1.70 6.16
CA GLN A 144 -1.96 -0.91 5.76
C GLN A 144 -0.66 -1.49 6.29
N LEU A 145 -0.61 -1.96 7.53
CA LEU A 145 0.58 -2.60 8.08
C LEU A 145 0.94 -3.85 7.25
N LEU A 146 -0.02 -4.77 7.07
CA LEU A 146 0.21 -6.03 6.37
C LEU A 146 0.69 -5.80 4.93
N VAL A 147 0.02 -4.87 4.22
CA VAL A 147 0.33 -4.56 2.81
C VAL A 147 1.61 -3.74 2.67
N ALA A 148 1.82 -2.70 3.48
CA ALA A 148 3.00 -1.82 3.33
C ALA A 148 4.31 -2.56 3.66
N VAL A 149 4.31 -3.46 4.65
CA VAL A 149 5.48 -4.32 4.92
C VAL A 149 5.76 -5.25 3.75
N PHE A 150 4.71 -5.87 3.17
CA PHE A 150 4.86 -6.72 1.99
C PHE A 150 5.35 -5.93 0.77
N GLN A 151 4.73 -4.80 0.45
CA GLN A 151 5.12 -3.95 -0.67
C GLN A 151 6.53 -3.40 -0.49
N ASN A 152 6.97 -3.07 0.73
CA ASN A 152 8.33 -2.60 0.98
C ASN A 152 9.36 -3.67 0.59
N LEU A 153 9.15 -4.93 1.04
CA LEU A 153 10.00 -6.06 0.69
C LEU A 153 9.95 -6.37 -0.82
N LEU A 154 8.75 -6.41 -1.39
CA LEU A 154 8.52 -6.70 -2.80
C LEU A 154 9.17 -5.66 -3.71
N TYR A 155 8.90 -4.38 -3.49
CA TYR A 155 9.47 -3.30 -4.30
C TYR A 155 10.96 -3.16 -4.09
N THR A 156 11.48 -3.44 -2.89
CA THR A 156 12.94 -3.53 -2.66
C THR A 156 13.56 -4.60 -3.55
N GLU A 157 12.99 -5.81 -3.61
CA GLU A 157 13.53 -6.86 -4.47
C GLU A 157 13.37 -6.51 -5.96
N LEU A 158 12.23 -5.95 -6.35
CA LEU A 158 11.96 -5.55 -7.72
C LEU A 158 12.84 -4.38 -8.21
N THR A 159 13.51 -3.62 -7.32
CA THR A 159 14.56 -2.68 -7.76
C THR A 159 15.73 -3.37 -8.47
N ARG A 160 15.87 -4.70 -8.32
CA ARG A 160 16.86 -5.54 -8.98
C ARG A 160 16.29 -6.35 -10.15
N SER A 161 15.05 -6.07 -10.55
CA SER A 161 14.40 -6.72 -11.68
C SER A 161 15.27 -6.62 -12.94
N SER A 162 15.29 -7.70 -13.74
CA SER A 162 15.90 -7.65 -15.07
C SER A 162 15.09 -6.84 -16.09
N ASP A 163 13.87 -6.44 -15.74
CA ASP A 163 13.07 -5.48 -16.51
C ASP A 163 13.34 -4.07 -15.98
N GLU A 164 13.98 -3.24 -16.81
CA GLU A 164 14.41 -1.90 -16.43
C GLU A 164 13.26 -0.98 -16.05
N THR A 165 12.06 -1.18 -16.64
CA THR A 165 10.89 -0.36 -16.33
C THR A 165 10.32 -0.73 -14.97
N ILE A 166 10.15 -2.02 -14.68
CA ILE A 166 9.74 -2.49 -13.34
C ILE A 166 10.73 -2.01 -12.28
N ALA A 167 12.03 -2.17 -12.53
CA ALA A 167 13.08 -1.72 -11.61
C ALA A 167 13.00 -0.21 -11.35
N ALA A 168 12.79 0.60 -12.39
CA ALA A 168 12.67 2.05 -12.27
C ALA A 168 11.39 2.50 -11.54
N ILE A 169 10.24 1.85 -11.79
CA ILE A 169 9.00 2.10 -11.04
C ILE A 169 9.24 1.80 -9.56
N CYS A 170 9.80 0.63 -9.24
CA CYS A 170 10.01 0.19 -7.87
C CYS A 170 11.07 1.03 -7.12
N ALA A 171 12.10 1.51 -7.81
CA ALA A 171 13.10 2.41 -7.22
C ALA A 171 12.53 3.76 -6.75
N LYS A 172 11.41 4.20 -7.34
CA LYS A 172 10.61 5.31 -6.85
C LYS A 172 9.65 4.84 -5.76
N ALA A 173 8.81 3.85 -6.07
CA ALA A 173 7.71 3.40 -5.22
C ALA A 173 8.17 2.96 -3.83
N VAL A 174 9.33 2.29 -3.71
CA VAL A 174 9.85 1.81 -2.42
C VAL A 174 10.09 2.95 -1.42
N LYS A 175 10.43 4.16 -1.88
CA LYS A 175 10.64 5.34 -1.01
C LYS A 175 9.32 5.88 -0.46
N GLU A 176 8.26 5.80 -1.25
CA GLU A 176 6.90 6.17 -0.84
C GLU A 176 6.35 5.10 0.13
N VAL A 177 6.54 3.81 -0.19
CA VAL A 177 6.10 2.70 0.67
C VAL A 177 6.85 2.66 2.01
N ASP A 178 8.11 3.10 2.08
CA ASP A 178 8.82 3.25 3.35
C ASP A 178 8.07 4.18 4.32
N TYR A 179 7.51 5.28 3.80
CA TYR A 179 6.64 6.17 4.58
C TYR A 179 5.30 5.51 4.94
N HIS A 180 4.68 4.75 4.02
CA HIS A 180 3.42 4.04 4.29
C HIS A 180 3.59 3.03 5.44
N ARG A 181 4.72 2.31 5.41
CA ARG A 181 5.13 1.33 6.41
C ARG A 181 5.37 1.98 7.76
N ASP A 182 6.14 3.07 7.83
CA ASP A 182 6.35 3.78 9.09
C ASP A 182 5.03 4.29 9.68
N HIS A 183 4.18 4.93 8.87
CA HIS A 183 2.85 5.39 9.31
C HIS A 183 2.02 4.27 9.93
N ALA A 184 1.93 3.12 9.24
CA ALA A 184 1.17 1.97 9.72
C ALA A 184 1.76 1.34 10.99
N ILE A 185 3.09 1.31 11.13
CA ILE A 185 3.78 0.84 12.34
C ILE A 185 3.48 1.79 13.52
N GLN A 186 3.65 3.09 13.34
CA GLN A 186 3.40 4.08 14.41
C GLN A 186 1.96 4.00 14.92
N TRP A 187 0.98 3.86 14.01
CA TRP A 187 -0.42 3.70 14.40
C TRP A 187 -0.71 2.37 15.06
N THR A 188 -0.10 1.28 14.59
CA THR A 188 -0.20 -0.03 15.23
C THR A 188 0.29 0.02 16.68
N LEU A 189 1.46 0.64 16.93
CA LEU A 189 1.99 0.84 18.28
C LEU A 189 1.06 1.70 19.14
N ARG A 190 0.56 2.82 18.58
CA ARG A 190 -0.34 3.76 19.29
C ARG A 190 -1.66 3.09 19.68
N LEU A 191 -2.28 2.33 18.78
CA LEU A 191 -3.56 1.69 19.02
C LEU A 191 -3.43 0.44 19.89
N GLY A 192 -2.39 -0.38 19.67
CA GLY A 192 -2.13 -1.58 20.45
C GLY A 192 -1.82 -1.29 21.92
N ARG A 193 -1.07 -0.22 22.20
CA ARG A 193 -0.67 0.19 23.57
C ARG A 193 -1.50 1.32 24.16
N GLY A 194 -2.50 1.82 23.44
CA GLY A 194 -3.32 2.93 23.87
C GLY A 194 -4.24 2.55 25.03
N THR A 195 -5.49 2.23 24.71
CA THR A 195 -6.52 1.81 25.67
C THR A 195 -6.84 0.32 25.49
N GLU A 196 -7.52 -0.27 26.49
CA GLU A 196 -8.05 -1.64 26.33
C GLU A 196 -8.97 -1.75 25.11
N GLU A 197 -9.78 -0.73 24.85
CA GLU A 197 -10.69 -0.70 23.70
C GLU A 197 -9.96 -0.58 22.36
N SER A 198 -8.95 0.29 22.25
CA SER A 198 -8.16 0.39 21.00
C SER A 198 -7.38 -0.89 20.74
N ALA A 199 -6.79 -1.49 21.78
CA ALA A 199 -6.11 -2.78 21.68
C ALA A 199 -7.07 -3.90 21.27
N ARG A 200 -8.29 -3.93 21.83
CA ARG A 200 -9.34 -4.89 21.46
C ARG A 200 -9.71 -4.75 19.98
N ARG A 201 -9.88 -3.53 19.47
CA ARG A 201 -10.16 -3.28 18.05
C ARG A 201 -9.04 -3.73 17.14
N MET A 202 -7.78 -3.49 17.50
CA MET A 202 -6.62 -4.01 16.76
C MET A 202 -6.61 -5.53 16.69
N ARG A 203 -6.89 -6.23 17.81
CA ARG A 203 -6.98 -7.71 17.80
C ARG A 203 -8.10 -8.24 16.92
N VAL A 204 -9.26 -7.57 16.91
CA VAL A 204 -10.37 -7.92 16.01
C VAL A 204 -9.98 -7.70 14.56
N ALA A 205 -9.45 -6.51 14.23
CA ALA A 205 -8.97 -6.19 12.89
C ALA A 205 -7.90 -7.18 12.38
N LEU A 206 -6.96 -7.57 13.24
CA LEU A 206 -6.00 -8.62 12.95
C LEU A 206 -6.69 -9.94 12.66
N ALA A 207 -7.59 -10.41 13.54
CA ALA A 207 -8.30 -11.67 13.33
C ALA A 207 -9.13 -11.68 12.03
N ASP A 208 -9.71 -10.54 11.64
CA ASP A 208 -10.53 -10.40 10.43
C ASP A 208 -9.69 -10.39 9.14
N LEU A 209 -8.50 -9.78 9.16
CA LEU A 209 -7.67 -9.61 7.97
C LEU A 209 -6.58 -10.68 7.80
N TRP A 210 -6.16 -11.32 8.89
CA TRP A 210 -5.10 -12.34 8.86
C TRP A 210 -5.39 -13.52 7.92
N PRO A 211 -6.63 -14.01 7.76
CA PRO A 211 -6.93 -15.10 6.83
C PRO A 211 -6.50 -14.85 5.38
N TYR A 212 -6.33 -13.59 4.97
CA TYR A 212 -5.94 -13.22 3.60
C TYR A 212 -4.43 -13.06 3.40
N VAL A 213 -3.63 -13.11 4.48
CA VAL A 213 -2.17 -12.92 4.42
C VAL A 213 -1.50 -14.00 3.57
N GLY A 214 -1.99 -15.24 3.62
CA GLY A 214 -1.43 -16.36 2.89
C GLY A 214 -1.34 -16.12 1.38
N GLU A 215 -2.35 -15.46 0.79
CA GLU A 215 -2.41 -15.18 -0.66
C GLU A 215 -1.23 -14.34 -1.15
N LEU A 216 -0.68 -13.45 -0.33
CA LEU A 216 0.44 -12.59 -0.70
C LEU A 216 1.72 -13.37 -1.04
N PHE A 217 1.84 -14.61 -0.54
CA PHE A 217 3.06 -15.42 -0.62
C PHE A 217 2.89 -16.67 -1.48
N VAL A 218 1.78 -16.79 -2.22
CA VAL A 218 1.53 -17.90 -3.13
C VAL A 218 2.39 -17.73 -4.38
N ASP A 219 3.24 -18.71 -4.64
CA ASP A 219 3.93 -18.82 -5.91
C ASP A 219 2.98 -19.45 -6.94
N GLU A 220 2.88 -18.79 -8.08
CA GLU A 220 2.07 -19.22 -9.24
C GLU A 220 2.94 -19.40 -10.48
N GLN A 221 2.40 -20.06 -11.52
CA GLN A 221 3.08 -20.24 -12.80
C GLN A 221 3.57 -18.91 -13.41
N LEU A 222 2.82 -17.82 -13.20
CA LEU A 222 3.23 -16.47 -13.60
C LEU A 222 4.62 -16.08 -13.08
N HIS A 223 4.97 -16.50 -11.87
CA HIS A 223 6.25 -16.20 -11.23
C HIS A 223 7.40 -17.04 -11.80
N ASP A 224 7.11 -18.21 -12.36
CA ASP A 224 8.08 -18.99 -13.14
C ASP A 224 8.29 -18.34 -14.51
N ASP A 225 7.20 -17.92 -15.16
CA ASP A 225 7.21 -17.38 -16.52
C ASP A 225 7.83 -15.97 -16.61
N VAL A 226 7.63 -15.13 -15.58
CA VAL A 226 8.24 -13.79 -15.48
C VAL A 226 9.75 -13.87 -15.18
N GLY A 227 10.20 -14.97 -14.55
CA GLY A 227 11.60 -15.18 -14.20
C GLY A 227 12.18 -14.04 -13.37
N THR A 228 13.37 -13.56 -13.74
CA THR A 228 14.09 -12.49 -13.02
C THR A 228 13.51 -11.09 -13.21
N ALA A 229 12.49 -10.93 -14.06
CA ALA A 229 11.79 -9.66 -14.20
C ALA A 229 10.77 -9.44 -13.06
N GLY A 230 10.34 -10.51 -12.41
CA GLY A 230 9.48 -10.47 -11.22
C GLY A 230 10.20 -10.97 -9.98
N ALA A 231 9.54 -10.84 -8.83
CA ALA A 231 9.98 -11.40 -7.57
C ALA A 231 9.12 -12.63 -7.22
N ARG A 232 9.74 -13.64 -6.62
CA ARG A 232 9.05 -14.83 -6.13
C ARG A 232 8.45 -14.54 -4.74
N PRO A 233 7.12 -14.47 -4.57
CA PRO A 233 6.51 -13.98 -3.33
C PRO A 233 6.85 -14.82 -2.10
N SER A 234 6.91 -16.15 -2.24
CA SER A 234 7.23 -17.05 -1.14
C SER A 234 8.58 -16.76 -0.46
N THR A 235 9.54 -16.18 -1.20
CA THR A 235 10.86 -15.83 -0.68
C THR A 235 10.84 -14.64 0.29
N LEU A 236 9.79 -13.82 0.23
CA LEU A 236 9.61 -12.63 1.08
C LEU A 236 9.00 -12.98 2.44
N ARG A 237 8.40 -14.17 2.57
CA ARG A 237 7.59 -14.57 3.73
C ARG A 237 8.36 -14.51 5.04
N ALA A 238 9.58 -15.03 5.07
CA ALA A 238 10.37 -15.11 6.30
C ALA A 238 10.69 -13.71 6.87
N ALA A 239 11.11 -12.78 6.01
CA ALA A 239 11.41 -11.40 6.41
C ALA A 239 10.13 -10.65 6.83
N TRP A 240 9.02 -10.89 6.13
CA TRP A 240 7.72 -10.32 6.49
C TRP A 240 7.24 -10.82 7.86
N ASP A 241 7.31 -12.13 8.11
CA ASP A 241 6.91 -12.73 9.40
C ASP A 241 7.75 -12.19 10.55
N GLU A 242 9.07 -12.06 10.37
CA GLU A 242 9.98 -11.51 11.38
C GLU A 242 9.60 -10.08 11.76
N GLU A 243 9.36 -9.23 10.75
CA GLU A 243 9.03 -7.84 10.97
C GLU A 243 7.66 -7.64 11.60
N ILE A 244 6.62 -8.32 11.08
CA ILE A 244 5.28 -8.22 11.63
C ILE A 244 5.24 -8.75 13.06
N ALA A 245 5.91 -9.86 13.36
CA ALA A 245 6.00 -10.38 14.71
C ALA A 245 6.66 -9.37 15.67
N ALA A 246 7.73 -8.68 15.22
CA ALA A 246 8.39 -7.64 16.01
C ALA A 246 7.45 -6.45 16.28
N VAL A 247 6.79 -5.92 15.24
CA VAL A 247 5.86 -4.78 15.37
C VAL A 247 4.68 -5.14 16.28
N LEU A 248 4.09 -6.32 16.13
CA LEU A 248 2.97 -6.76 16.98
C LEU A 248 3.41 -6.95 18.44
N ALA A 249 4.56 -7.57 18.68
CA ALA A 249 5.11 -7.72 20.02
C ALA A 249 5.35 -6.35 20.68
N ASP A 250 5.96 -5.41 19.96
CA ASP A 250 6.18 -4.05 20.45
C ASP A 250 4.87 -3.29 20.71
N ALA A 251 3.80 -3.62 19.98
CA ALA A 251 2.45 -3.07 20.17
C ALA A 251 1.66 -3.76 21.30
N GLY A 252 2.18 -4.83 21.92
CA GLY A 252 1.43 -5.63 22.90
C GLY A 252 0.29 -6.45 22.28
N LEU A 253 0.45 -6.84 21.03
CA LEU A 253 -0.47 -7.66 20.24
C LEU A 253 0.19 -9.01 19.90
N ASP A 254 -0.64 -10.02 19.64
CA ASP A 254 -0.17 -11.36 19.27
C ASP A 254 -0.41 -11.61 17.79
N VAL A 255 0.45 -12.44 17.19
CA VAL A 255 0.24 -12.98 15.84
C VAL A 255 -1.00 -13.88 15.84
N PRO A 256 -2.06 -13.58 15.06
CA PRO A 256 -3.28 -14.38 15.04
C PRO A 256 -3.03 -15.84 14.65
N GLN A 257 -3.73 -16.75 15.34
CA GLN A 257 -3.75 -18.19 15.04
C GLN A 257 -5.10 -18.55 14.42
N VAL A 258 -5.34 -18.06 13.20
CA VAL A 258 -6.59 -18.28 12.45
C VAL A 258 -6.31 -19.06 11.16
N PRO A 259 -7.26 -19.88 10.68
CA PRO A 259 -7.12 -20.54 9.38
C PRO A 259 -7.08 -19.52 8.23
N ASP A 260 -6.35 -19.87 7.17
CA ASP A 260 -6.36 -19.09 5.93
C ASP A 260 -7.75 -19.14 5.27
N ALA A 261 -8.13 -18.02 4.64
CA ALA A 261 -9.27 -17.96 3.75
C ALA A 261 -8.93 -18.61 2.40
N MET A 262 -9.95 -19.06 1.68
CA MET A 262 -9.78 -19.48 0.29
C MET A 262 -9.75 -18.24 -0.62
N ALA A 263 -8.65 -17.50 -0.57
CA ALA A 263 -8.42 -16.30 -1.36
C ALA A 263 -7.75 -16.65 -2.70
N ARG A 264 -8.34 -16.20 -3.81
CA ARG A 264 -7.91 -16.50 -5.18
C ARG A 264 -8.08 -15.28 -6.11
N GLY A 265 -7.94 -14.07 -5.58
CA GLY A 265 -8.07 -12.81 -6.32
C GLY A 265 -7.04 -12.66 -7.44
N ARG A 266 -5.84 -13.25 -7.28
CA ARG A 266 -4.86 -13.38 -8.38
C ARG A 266 -5.39 -14.12 -9.61
N HIS A 267 -6.44 -14.93 -9.45
CA HIS A 267 -7.12 -15.65 -10.54
C HIS A 267 -8.44 -14.99 -10.99
N GLY A 268 -8.75 -13.77 -10.54
CA GLY A 268 -10.04 -13.12 -10.79
C GLY A 268 -11.21 -13.68 -9.97
N GLU A 269 -10.92 -14.55 -8.99
CA GLU A 269 -11.91 -15.09 -8.06
C GLU A 269 -11.93 -14.24 -6.79
N HIS A 270 -12.63 -13.11 -6.83
CA HIS A 270 -12.68 -12.10 -5.76
C HIS A 270 -13.78 -12.37 -4.72
N SER A 271 -13.70 -11.68 -3.57
CA SER A 271 -14.80 -11.64 -2.61
C SER A 271 -15.97 -10.82 -3.16
N GLU A 272 -17.12 -10.88 -2.49
CA GLU A 272 -18.28 -10.04 -2.84
C GLU A 272 -18.02 -8.53 -2.72
N HIS A 273 -16.88 -8.13 -2.15
CA HIS A 273 -16.55 -6.73 -1.89
C HIS A 273 -16.02 -6.00 -3.13
N LEU A 274 -15.39 -6.68 -4.08
CA LEU A 274 -14.77 -6.03 -5.23
C LEU A 274 -15.82 -5.41 -6.15
N GLY A 275 -16.90 -6.11 -6.47
CA GLY A 275 -17.96 -5.60 -7.35
C GLY A 275 -18.57 -4.28 -6.90
N TYR A 276 -18.81 -4.11 -5.59
CA TYR A 276 -19.30 -2.82 -5.06
C TYR A 276 -18.28 -1.70 -5.24
N LEU A 277 -17.00 -1.99 -5.03
CA LEU A 277 -15.91 -1.03 -5.19
C LEU A 277 -15.75 -0.61 -6.66
N LEU A 278 -15.77 -1.58 -7.59
CA LEU A 278 -15.69 -1.29 -9.03
C LEU A 278 -16.92 -0.55 -9.53
N ALA A 279 -18.13 -0.89 -9.06
CA ALA A 279 -19.34 -0.18 -9.42
C ALA A 279 -19.25 1.32 -9.11
N GLU A 280 -18.70 1.70 -7.95
CA GLU A 280 -18.46 3.10 -7.59
C GLU A 280 -17.33 3.72 -8.45
N MET A 281 -16.19 3.04 -8.55
CA MET A 281 -15.00 3.53 -9.26
C MET A 281 -15.26 3.78 -10.75
N GLN A 282 -16.06 2.92 -11.39
CA GLN A 282 -16.22 2.90 -12.85
C GLN A 282 -17.49 3.62 -13.34
N VAL A 283 -18.37 4.07 -12.44
CA VAL A 283 -19.72 4.55 -12.81
C VAL A 283 -19.72 5.69 -13.83
N LEU A 284 -18.83 6.67 -13.68
CA LEU A 284 -18.79 7.84 -14.57
C LEU A 284 -18.27 7.47 -15.95
N ALA A 285 -17.18 6.70 -16.01
CA ALA A 285 -16.60 6.22 -17.27
C ALA A 285 -17.61 5.37 -18.05
N ARG A 286 -18.26 4.40 -17.38
CA ARG A 286 -19.24 3.50 -18.00
C ARG A 286 -20.52 4.23 -18.46
N LYS A 287 -20.94 5.28 -17.75
CA LYS A 287 -22.11 6.09 -18.12
C LYS A 287 -21.84 7.01 -19.32
N HIS A 288 -20.58 7.37 -19.55
CA HIS A 288 -20.18 8.28 -20.64
C HIS A 288 -19.04 7.69 -21.50
N PRO A 289 -19.29 6.59 -22.24
CA PRO A 289 -18.27 5.97 -23.08
C PRO A 289 -17.72 6.94 -24.13
N GLY A 290 -16.40 7.00 -24.27
CA GLY A 290 -15.70 7.88 -25.23
C GLY A 290 -15.52 9.33 -24.80
N ALA A 291 -15.91 9.70 -23.58
CA ALA A 291 -15.55 11.00 -23.00
C ALA A 291 -14.03 11.11 -22.72
N SER A 292 -13.52 12.33 -22.69
CA SER A 292 -12.13 12.64 -22.30
C SER A 292 -12.14 13.61 -21.12
N TRP A 293 -11.16 13.46 -20.22
CA TRP A 293 -11.03 14.17 -18.95
C TRP A 293 -9.62 14.72 -18.78
#